data_AF-A0A1Y1XGW9-F1
#
_entry.id   AF-A0A1Y1XGW9-F1
#
_cell.length_a   1.000
_cell.length_b   1.000
_cell.length_c   1.000
_cell.angle_alpha   90.00
_cell.angle_beta   90.00
_cell.angle_gamma   90.00
#
_symmetry.space_group_name_H-M   'P 1'
#
loop_
_entity.id
_entity.type
_entity.pdbx_description
1 polymer ?
#
loop_
_entity_poly.entity_id
_entity_poly.type
_entity_poly.pdbx_seq_one_letter_code
_entity_poly.pdbx_strand_id
1 'polypeptide(L)'
;MFGCIVAGRLVQTDVKQVDSNKYVFELPQAQDINHIVVFLTGTMPFPDGFAATVHFYWPQPTPNWKLLGMLSNDKPSAIFKLANAKSMPTDSQFGNTFGGPMMGGVSAELGISIEPIDQVIAQIQSSETVVASSKASTMANAEKITTKVIENLYNYCSSFSSSLLTNAQGEQFFPLKVIQDWYNNTLRKVKTNPNYFLKD
;
A
#
# COMPACT_ATOMS: atom_id res chain seq x y z
N MET A 1 11.30 14.08 -19.65
CA MET A 1 10.20 13.17 -20.02
C MET A 1 9.47 12.67 -18.77
N PHE A 2 10.18 12.19 -17.75
CA PHE A 2 9.59 11.68 -16.51
C PHE A 2 9.83 12.61 -15.33
N GLY A 3 8.87 12.62 -14.40
CA GLY A 3 9.01 13.18 -13.06
C GLY A 3 8.66 12.13 -12.01
N CYS A 4 9.33 12.23 -10.87
CA CYS A 4 9.13 11.36 -9.72
C CYS A 4 8.88 12.21 -8.47
N ILE A 5 7.89 11.83 -7.65
CA ILE A 5 7.65 12.45 -6.34
C ILE A 5 7.60 11.33 -5.30
N VAL A 6 8.49 11.41 -4.33
CA VAL A 6 8.36 10.67 -3.07
C VAL A 6 7.49 11.48 -2.12
N ALA A 7 6.49 10.86 -1.51
CA ALA A 7 5.62 11.55 -0.55
C ALA A 7 6.43 12.22 0.57
N GLY A 8 6.23 13.51 0.77
CA GLY A 8 6.96 14.33 1.75
C GLY A 8 8.32 14.88 1.27
N ARG A 9 8.69 14.69 0.01
CA ARG A 9 9.93 15.21 -0.58
C ARG A 9 9.65 16.09 -1.80
N LEU A 10 10.67 16.84 -2.22
CA LEU A 10 10.63 17.62 -3.45
C LEU A 10 10.53 16.72 -4.68
N VAL A 11 9.93 17.25 -5.74
CA VAL A 11 9.87 16.60 -7.05
C VAL A 11 11.27 16.41 -7.62
N GLN A 12 11.53 15.22 -8.17
CA GLN A 12 12.73 14.89 -8.90
C GLN A 12 12.40 14.84 -10.40
N THR A 13 13.19 15.55 -11.20
CA THR A 13 13.12 15.54 -12.67
C THR A 13 14.48 15.24 -13.30
N ASP A 14 15.50 15.06 -12.47
CA ASP A 14 16.88 14.71 -12.78
C ASP A 14 17.02 13.20 -13.06
N VAL A 15 16.23 12.73 -14.02
CA VAL A 15 16.25 11.33 -14.44
C VAL A 15 17.56 11.00 -15.16
N LYS A 16 18.22 9.91 -14.77
CA LYS A 16 19.42 9.40 -15.45
C LYS A 16 19.02 8.42 -16.52
N GLN A 17 19.44 8.67 -17.77
CA GLN A 17 19.25 7.72 -18.85
C GLN A 17 20.39 6.69 -18.81
N VAL A 18 20.05 5.42 -18.58
CA VAL A 18 21.04 4.32 -18.48
C VAL A 18 21.11 3.50 -19.77
N ASP A 19 20.07 3.59 -20.61
CA ASP A 19 19.99 2.94 -21.92
C ASP A 19 19.10 3.78 -22.84
N SER A 20 19.04 3.45 -24.13
CA SER A 20 18.25 4.18 -25.14
C SER A 20 16.77 4.30 -24.75
N ASN A 21 16.21 3.28 -24.09
CA ASN A 21 14.82 3.22 -23.64
C ASN A 21 14.67 3.04 -22.12
N LYS A 22 15.75 3.19 -21.32
CA LYS A 22 15.70 2.97 -19.87
C LYS A 22 16.20 4.18 -19.09
N TYR A 23 15.47 4.48 -18.03
CA TYR A 23 15.64 5.66 -17.21
C TYR A 23 15.61 5.27 -15.74
N VAL A 24 16.40 5.93 -14.90
CA VAL A 24 16.52 5.63 -13.48
C VAL A 24 16.48 6.91 -12.65
N PHE A 25 15.73 6.87 -11.55
CA PHE A 25 15.82 7.84 -10.45
C PHE A 25 16.48 7.20 -9.24
N GLU A 26 17.40 7.92 -8.62
CA GLU A 26 18.01 7.52 -7.36
C GLU A 26 17.19 8.09 -6.19
N LEU A 27 16.75 7.19 -5.31
CA LEU A 27 15.90 7.52 -4.17
C LEU A 27 16.72 7.32 -2.89
N PRO A 28 17.38 8.38 -2.38
CA PRO A 28 18.14 8.29 -1.13
C PRO A 28 17.20 8.04 0.06
N GLN A 29 17.71 7.52 1.18
CA GLN A 29 16.91 7.29 2.40
C GLN A 29 15.60 6.52 2.13
N ALA A 30 15.70 5.42 1.38
CA ALA A 30 14.56 4.67 0.89
C ALA A 30 13.69 4.03 2.00
N GLN A 31 14.26 3.88 3.20
CA GLN A 31 13.60 3.36 4.41
C GLN A 31 12.33 4.12 4.84
N ASP A 32 12.21 5.40 4.46
CA ASP A 32 11.09 6.27 4.84
C ASP A 32 10.05 6.42 3.71
N ILE A 33 10.26 5.75 2.57
CA ILE A 33 9.40 5.88 1.40
C ILE A 33 8.18 4.97 1.54
N ASN A 34 7.01 5.58 1.64
CA ASN A 34 5.72 4.88 1.67
C ASN A 34 4.97 4.94 0.33
N HIS A 35 5.07 6.08 -0.37
CA HIS A 35 4.38 6.29 -1.64
C HIS A 35 5.31 6.98 -2.63
N ILE A 36 5.28 6.49 -3.86
CA ILE A 36 5.99 7.07 -5.00
C ILE A 36 4.95 7.43 -6.06
N VAL A 37 5.04 8.64 -6.59
CA VAL A 37 4.26 9.10 -7.74
C VAL A 37 5.22 9.22 -8.91
N VAL A 38 4.86 8.64 -10.04
CA VAL A 38 5.62 8.72 -11.29
C VAL A 38 4.71 9.25 -12.37
N PHE A 39 5.18 10.20 -13.16
CA PHE A 39 4.37 10.85 -14.19
C PHE A 39 5.20 11.35 -15.37
N LEU A 40 4.55 11.53 -16.51
CA LEU A 40 5.09 12.26 -17.64
C LEU A 40 5.05 13.76 -17.37
N THR A 41 6.15 14.46 -17.64
CA THR A 41 6.25 15.93 -17.45
C THR A 41 5.45 16.73 -18.48
N GLY A 42 4.87 16.06 -19.49
CA GLY A 42 4.14 16.70 -20.60
C GLY A 42 5.02 17.33 -21.66
N THR A 43 6.35 17.29 -21.51
CA THR A 43 7.30 17.83 -22.50
C THR A 43 7.42 16.95 -23.74
N MET A 44 7.21 15.64 -23.59
CA MET A 44 7.31 14.66 -24.66
C MET A 44 6.39 13.46 -24.36
N PRO A 45 5.45 13.10 -25.26
CA PRO A 45 4.65 11.89 -25.12
C PRO A 45 5.45 10.63 -25.49
N PHE A 46 4.91 9.45 -25.18
CA PHE A 46 5.45 8.22 -25.74
C PHE A 46 5.22 8.16 -27.26
N PRO A 47 6.13 7.55 -28.03
CA PRO A 47 5.86 7.21 -29.42
C PRO A 47 4.63 6.31 -29.56
N ASP A 48 4.00 6.34 -30.74
CA ASP A 48 2.81 5.52 -31.01
C ASP A 48 3.12 4.03 -30.84
N GLY A 49 2.25 3.33 -30.11
CA GLY A 49 2.41 1.91 -29.80
C GLY A 49 3.38 1.60 -28.65
N PHE A 50 3.91 2.61 -27.96
CA PHE A 50 4.80 2.42 -26.81
C PHE A 50 4.15 2.85 -25.48
N ALA A 51 4.57 2.19 -24.42
CA ALA A 51 4.27 2.51 -23.04
C ALA A 51 5.53 2.31 -22.19
N ALA A 52 5.46 2.60 -20.90
CA ALA A 52 6.55 2.31 -19.99
C ALA A 52 6.14 1.40 -18.84
N THR A 53 7.04 0.52 -18.43
CA THR A 53 6.96 -0.22 -17.17
C THR A 53 7.76 0.51 -16.10
N VAL A 54 7.19 0.56 -14.90
CA VAL A 54 7.83 1.18 -13.73
C VAL A 54 8.26 0.07 -12.78
N HIS A 55 9.56 0.04 -12.48
CA HIS A 55 10.19 -0.94 -11.63
C HIS A 55 10.83 -0.27 -10.41
N PHE A 56 10.81 -0.96 -9.27
CA PHE A 56 11.44 -0.51 -8.05
C PHE A 56 12.52 -1.50 -7.64
N TYR A 57 13.73 -1.00 -7.47
CA TYR A 57 14.86 -1.74 -6.97
C TYR A 57 15.05 -1.49 -5.50
N TRP A 58 15.17 -2.57 -4.73
CA TRP A 58 15.46 -2.50 -3.32
C TRP A 58 16.70 -3.34 -2.99
N PRO A 59 17.73 -2.77 -2.35
CA PRO A 59 19.03 -3.44 -2.21
C PRO A 59 19.13 -4.45 -1.05
N GLN A 60 18.21 -4.46 -0.08
CA GLN A 60 18.33 -5.30 1.14
C GLN A 60 16.99 -5.89 1.61
N PRO A 61 16.88 -7.15 2.04
CA PRO A 61 17.98 -8.08 2.34
C PRO A 61 18.59 -8.75 1.10
N THR A 62 17.84 -8.81 -0.01
CA THR A 62 18.33 -9.32 -1.30
C THR A 62 18.03 -8.29 -2.38
N PRO A 63 19.01 -7.89 -3.21
CA PRO A 63 18.79 -6.94 -4.28
C PRO A 63 17.80 -7.50 -5.30
N ASN A 64 16.64 -6.87 -5.42
CA ASN A 64 15.62 -7.30 -6.37
C ASN A 64 14.90 -6.13 -7.05
N TRP A 65 14.62 -6.31 -8.34
CA TRP A 65 13.74 -5.45 -9.11
C TRP A 65 12.31 -5.98 -9.03
N LYS A 66 11.36 -5.10 -8.72
CA LYS A 66 9.95 -5.41 -8.65
C LYS A 66 9.16 -4.52 -9.61
N LEU A 67 8.35 -5.11 -10.46
CA LEU A 67 7.40 -4.37 -11.29
C LEU A 67 6.33 -3.74 -10.39
N LEU A 68 6.20 -2.41 -10.46
CA LEU A 68 5.18 -1.65 -9.74
C LEU A 68 3.94 -1.41 -10.60
N GLY A 69 4.12 -1.16 -11.89
CA GLY A 69 3.03 -0.87 -12.81
C GLY A 69 3.48 -0.35 -14.16
N MET A 70 2.58 0.36 -14.85
CA MET A 70 2.82 0.93 -16.17
C MET A 70 2.41 2.41 -16.25
N LEU A 71 2.95 3.11 -17.24
CA LEU A 71 2.56 4.45 -17.69
C LEU A 71 2.31 4.40 -19.21
N SER A 72 1.30 5.13 -19.68
CA SER A 72 0.99 5.26 -21.11
C SER A 72 0.55 6.70 -21.42
N ASN A 73 0.32 7.04 -22.69
CA ASN A 73 -0.22 8.35 -23.06
C ASN A 73 -1.64 8.55 -22.49
N ASP A 74 -2.47 7.51 -22.42
CA ASP A 74 -3.81 7.57 -21.81
C ASP A 74 -3.77 7.67 -20.29
N LYS A 75 -2.74 7.07 -19.68
CA LYS A 75 -2.51 7.10 -18.24
C LYS A 75 -1.09 7.61 -17.93
N PRO A 76 -0.88 8.93 -18.01
CA PRO A 76 0.45 9.53 -17.95
C PRO A 76 1.03 9.59 -16.53
N SER A 77 0.26 9.20 -15.50
CA SER A 77 0.70 9.22 -14.10
C SER A 77 0.17 8.04 -13.31
N ALA A 78 0.95 7.57 -12.34
CA ALA A 78 0.56 6.50 -11.42
C ALA A 78 1.15 6.74 -10.02
N ILE A 79 0.42 6.27 -8.99
CA ILE A 79 0.84 6.31 -7.60
C ILE A 79 1.03 4.88 -7.13
N PHE A 80 2.19 4.60 -6.53
CA PHE A 80 2.57 3.29 -6.04
C PHE A 80 2.78 3.34 -4.54
N LYS A 81 2.05 2.48 -3.82
CA LYS A 81 2.26 2.27 -2.39
C LYS A 81 3.32 1.20 -2.19
N LEU A 82 4.42 1.58 -1.55
CA LEU A 82 5.42 0.65 -1.05
C LEU A 82 4.95 0.21 0.35
N ALA A 83 4.30 -0.95 0.44
CA ALA A 83 3.98 -1.53 1.74
C ALA A 83 5.30 -1.75 2.48
N ASN A 84 5.45 -1.14 3.67
CA ASN A 84 6.61 -1.20 4.57
C ASN A 84 7.61 -2.27 4.14
N ALA A 85 8.67 -1.89 3.42
CA ALA A 85 9.76 -2.80 3.06
C ALA A 85 10.45 -3.45 4.29
N LYS A 86 10.04 -3.05 5.51
CA LYS A 86 10.33 -3.66 6.80
C LYS A 86 9.66 -5.03 7.02
N SER A 87 8.65 -5.41 6.23
CA SER A 87 7.93 -6.68 6.36
C SER A 87 7.84 -7.42 5.03
N MET A 88 8.97 -7.66 4.38
CA MET A 88 9.06 -8.78 3.44
C MET A 88 9.14 -10.07 4.28
N PRO A 89 8.30 -11.09 4.01
CA PRO A 89 8.31 -12.31 4.79
C PRO A 89 9.64 -13.03 4.58
N THR A 90 10.48 -13.02 5.60
CA THR A 90 11.53 -14.00 5.77
C THR A 90 10.87 -15.33 6.04
N ASP A 91 10.82 -16.20 5.03
CA ASP A 91 10.61 -17.64 5.24
C ASP A 91 11.89 -18.21 5.87
N SER A 92 12.07 -17.90 7.15
CA SER A 92 13.08 -18.49 8.01
C SER A 92 12.59 -18.37 9.44
N GLN A 93 11.90 -19.41 9.88
CA GLN A 93 11.87 -19.80 11.29
C GLN A 93 13.33 -19.81 11.78
N PHE A 94 13.78 -18.81 12.52
CA PHE A 94 14.78 -18.92 13.59
C PHE A 94 15.07 -17.54 14.19
N GLY A 95 14.68 -17.37 15.46
CA GLY A 95 15.43 -16.57 16.43
C GLY A 95 15.34 -15.04 16.32
N ASN A 96 14.64 -14.45 17.28
CA ASN A 96 15.10 -13.20 17.90
C ASN A 96 16.62 -13.26 18.10
N THR A 97 17.36 -12.22 17.70
CA THR A 97 18.40 -11.50 18.48
C THR A 97 19.30 -10.67 17.56
N PHE A 98 19.47 -9.38 17.90
CA PHE A 98 20.52 -8.46 17.47
C PHE A 98 20.46 -7.83 16.06
N GLY A 99 20.27 -6.50 16.04
CA GLY A 99 20.55 -5.63 14.89
C GLY A 99 20.37 -4.17 15.28
N GLY A 100 21.45 -3.50 15.69
CA GLY A 100 21.47 -2.09 16.10
C GLY A 100 21.05 -1.11 14.98
N PRO A 101 21.00 0.20 15.29
CA PRO A 101 20.53 1.21 14.33
C PRO A 101 21.49 1.27 13.14
N MET A 102 21.05 0.77 11.99
CA MET A 102 21.79 0.87 10.72
C MET A 102 21.79 2.34 10.26
N MET A 103 22.81 3.07 10.69
CA MET A 103 23.12 4.45 10.30
C MET A 103 23.79 4.49 8.92
N GLY A 104 23.07 4.02 7.90
CA GLY A 104 23.47 4.14 6.49
C GLY A 104 22.21 4.21 5.65
N GLY A 105 21.86 5.40 5.16
CA GLY A 105 20.64 5.62 4.39
C GLY A 105 20.62 4.72 3.16
N VAL A 106 19.79 3.69 3.18
CA VAL A 106 19.62 2.76 2.05
C VAL A 106 19.14 3.57 0.84
N SER A 107 19.85 3.52 -0.28
CA SER A 107 19.40 4.13 -1.54
C SER A 107 18.68 3.08 -2.38
N ALA A 108 17.45 3.39 -2.78
CA ALA A 108 16.68 2.58 -3.73
C ALA A 108 16.73 3.24 -5.10
N GLU A 109 16.35 2.49 -6.13
CA GLU A 109 16.27 3.01 -7.49
C GLU A 109 14.88 2.78 -8.07
N LEU A 110 14.39 3.76 -8.82
CA LEU A 110 13.16 3.65 -9.58
C LEU A 110 13.52 3.61 -11.07
N GLY A 111 13.31 2.46 -11.70
CA GLY A 111 13.57 2.22 -13.10
C GLY A 111 12.31 2.40 -13.94
N ILE A 112 12.46 2.98 -15.13
CA ILE A 112 11.42 3.16 -16.12
C ILE A 112 11.95 2.62 -17.44
N SER A 113 11.25 1.64 -18.03
CA SER A 113 11.62 1.01 -19.32
C SER A 113 10.53 1.26 -20.33
N ILE A 114 10.88 1.84 -21.49
CA ILE A 114 9.94 2.11 -22.59
C ILE A 114 9.94 0.91 -23.54
N GLU A 115 8.77 0.31 -23.71
CA GLU A 115 8.56 -0.95 -24.42
C GLU A 115 7.26 -0.89 -25.25
N PRO A 116 7.11 -1.73 -26.29
CA PRO A 116 5.85 -1.85 -27.02
C PRO A 116 4.68 -2.17 -26.07
N ILE A 117 3.55 -1.50 -26.26
CA ILE A 117 2.41 -1.54 -25.34
C ILE A 117 1.89 -2.97 -25.08
N ASP A 118 1.92 -3.83 -26.10
CA ASP A 118 1.51 -5.24 -25.98
C ASP A 118 2.40 -6.02 -25.00
N GLN A 119 3.71 -5.76 -25.00
CA GLN A 119 4.65 -6.37 -24.06
C GLN A 119 4.43 -5.86 -22.64
N VAL A 120 4.18 -4.56 -22.48
CA VAL A 120 3.87 -3.93 -21.20
C VAL A 120 2.60 -4.53 -20.59
N ILE A 121 1.54 -4.69 -21.39
CA ILE A 121 0.28 -5.30 -20.95
C ILE A 121 0.50 -6.75 -20.50
N ALA A 122 1.24 -7.54 -21.27
CA ALA A 122 1.55 -8.92 -20.93
C ALA A 122 2.31 -9.04 -19.60
N GLN A 123 3.32 -8.18 -19.37
CA GLN A 123 4.08 -8.15 -18.11
C GLN A 123 3.19 -7.81 -16.92
N ILE A 124 2.32 -6.82 -17.06
CA ILE A 124 1.41 -6.39 -15.99
C ILE A 124 0.39 -7.49 -15.65
N GLN A 125 -0.11 -8.22 -16.65
CA GLN A 125 -1.03 -9.35 -16.43
C GLN A 125 -0.33 -10.53 -15.75
N SER A 126 0.94 -10.78 -16.06
CA SER A 126 1.73 -11.84 -15.43
C SER A 126 2.18 -11.52 -14.00
N SER A 127 2.17 -10.26 -13.59
CA SER A 127 2.68 -9.81 -12.30
C SER A 127 1.58 -9.73 -11.23
N GLU A 128 1.42 -10.81 -10.45
CA GLU A 128 0.45 -10.92 -9.34
C GLU A 128 0.48 -9.72 -8.38
N THR A 129 1.65 -9.11 -8.18
CA THR A 129 1.84 -8.00 -7.24
C THR A 129 1.20 -6.70 -7.72
N VAL A 130 1.13 -6.46 -9.03
CA VAL A 130 0.47 -5.29 -9.61
C VAL A 130 -1.06 -5.49 -9.57
N VAL A 131 -1.54 -6.68 -9.90
CA VAL A 131 -2.98 -7.01 -9.88
C VAL A 131 -3.56 -6.92 -8.47
N ALA A 132 -2.81 -7.35 -7.45
CA ALA A 132 -3.23 -7.24 -6.05
C ALA A 132 -3.26 -5.78 -5.55
N SER A 133 -2.29 -4.94 -5.93
CA SER A 133 -2.17 -3.55 -5.42
C SER A 133 -3.34 -2.63 -5.85
N SER A 134 -3.90 -2.87 -7.03
CA SER A 134 -4.98 -2.06 -7.62
C SER A 134 -6.33 -2.27 -6.94
N LYS A 135 -6.55 -3.42 -6.28
CA LYS A 135 -7.77 -3.75 -5.51
C LYS A 135 -7.57 -3.69 -4.00
N ALA A 136 -6.37 -3.97 -3.49
CA ALA A 136 -6.14 -4.17 -2.05
C ALA A 136 -6.00 -2.87 -1.23
N SER A 137 -5.61 -1.74 -1.83
CA SER A 137 -5.18 -0.57 -1.06
C SER A 137 -6.31 0.17 -0.31
N THR A 138 -7.51 0.22 -0.87
CA THR A 138 -8.70 0.80 -0.22
C THR A 138 -9.50 -0.26 0.54
N MET A 139 -9.77 -1.42 -0.07
CA MET A 139 -10.61 -2.47 0.53
C MET A 139 -9.99 -3.15 1.76
N ALA A 140 -8.68 -3.49 1.72
CA ALA A 140 -8.03 -4.14 2.86
C ALA A 140 -7.84 -3.18 4.05
N ASN A 141 -7.73 -1.88 3.77
CA ASN A 141 -7.69 -0.85 4.81
C ASN A 141 -9.07 -0.64 5.45
N ALA A 142 -10.14 -0.58 4.64
CA ALA A 142 -11.51 -0.43 5.12
C ALA A 142 -11.93 -1.58 6.04
N GLU A 143 -11.69 -2.83 5.62
CA GLU A 143 -12.00 -4.02 6.42
C GLU A 143 -11.25 -4.01 7.76
N LYS A 144 -9.94 -3.71 7.71
CA LYS A 144 -9.07 -3.71 8.90
C LYS A 144 -9.44 -2.60 9.88
N ILE A 145 -9.73 -1.40 9.39
CA ILE A 145 -10.17 -0.27 10.23
C ILE A 145 -11.51 -0.60 10.86
N THR A 146 -12.47 -1.06 10.05
CA THR A 146 -13.83 -1.34 10.52
C THR A 146 -13.83 -2.45 11.58
N THR A 147 -13.08 -3.52 11.36
CA THR A 147 -12.93 -4.61 12.33
C THR A 147 -12.37 -4.11 13.66
N LYS A 148 -11.30 -3.30 13.63
CA LYS A 148 -10.71 -2.72 14.85
C LYS A 148 -11.66 -1.79 15.61
N VAL A 149 -12.47 -1.00 14.90
CA VAL A 149 -13.45 -0.10 15.52
C VAL A 149 -14.56 -0.90 16.20
N ILE A 150 -15.07 -1.94 15.54
CA ILE A 150 -16.13 -2.80 16.09
C ILE A 150 -15.61 -3.57 17.33
N GLU A 151 -14.38 -4.09 17.28
CA GLU A 151 -13.73 -4.72 18.44
C GLU A 151 -13.52 -3.74 19.59
N ASN A 152 -13.06 -2.52 19.31
CA ASN A 152 -12.87 -1.50 20.34
C ASN A 152 -14.19 -1.16 21.06
N LEU A 153 -15.27 -0.97 20.30
CA LEU A 153 -16.59 -0.69 20.88
C LEU A 153 -17.10 -1.84 21.75
N TYR A 154 -16.97 -3.08 21.27
CA TYR A 154 -17.37 -4.26 22.04
C TYR A 154 -16.60 -4.37 23.35
N ASN A 155 -15.27 -4.23 23.29
CA ASN A 155 -14.41 -4.29 24.47
C ASN A 155 -14.75 -3.18 25.47
N TYR A 156 -14.95 -1.96 24.98
CA TYR A 156 -15.36 -0.83 25.82
C TYR A 156 -16.69 -1.11 26.53
N CYS A 157 -17.75 -1.46 25.79
CA CYS A 157 -19.06 -1.71 26.39
C CYS A 157 -19.06 -2.93 27.33
N SER A 158 -18.31 -3.99 27.00
CA SER A 158 -18.17 -5.16 27.88
C SER A 158 -17.48 -4.83 29.20
N SER A 159 -16.57 -3.85 29.22
CA SER A 159 -15.89 -3.43 30.45
C SER A 159 -16.82 -2.78 31.48
N PHE A 160 -17.97 -2.26 31.05
CA PHE A 160 -19.01 -1.69 31.92
C PHE A 160 -20.13 -2.67 32.24
N SER A 161 -20.05 -3.93 31.78
CA SER A 161 -21.08 -4.91 32.08
C SER A 161 -21.01 -5.33 33.55
N SER A 162 -22.02 -4.98 34.33
CA SER A 162 -22.21 -5.45 35.71
C SER A 162 -23.25 -6.56 35.74
N SER A 163 -22.98 -7.62 36.51
CA SER A 163 -23.92 -8.73 36.76
C SER A 163 -25.11 -8.30 37.64
N LEU A 164 -24.98 -7.19 38.36
CA LEU A 164 -25.98 -6.69 39.29
C LEU A 164 -26.50 -5.34 38.80
N LEU A 165 -27.80 -5.30 38.49
CA LEU A 165 -28.55 -4.07 38.21
C LEU A 165 -28.82 -3.31 39.51
N THR A 166 -27.80 -2.75 40.16
CA THR A 166 -28.02 -1.80 41.25
C THR A 166 -28.18 -0.41 40.64
N ASN A 167 -29.42 -0.07 40.34
CA ASN A 167 -29.79 1.21 39.74
C ASN A 167 -29.68 2.31 40.80
N ALA A 168 -28.54 3.01 40.84
CA ALA A 168 -28.33 4.11 41.79
C ALA A 168 -28.79 5.48 41.24
N GLN A 169 -28.98 5.64 39.92
CA GLN A 169 -29.19 6.97 39.31
C GLN A 169 -30.15 7.04 38.10
N GLY A 170 -30.96 6.02 37.83
CA GLY A 170 -31.97 6.09 36.75
C GLY A 170 -31.40 6.00 35.34
N GLU A 171 -30.17 5.48 35.20
CA GLU A 171 -29.56 5.20 33.91
C GLU A 171 -30.24 4.00 33.23
N GLN A 172 -30.35 4.04 31.90
CA GLN A 172 -30.89 2.93 31.12
C GLN A 172 -29.81 1.90 30.85
N PHE A 173 -30.08 0.65 31.23
CA PHE A 173 -29.20 -0.49 30.97
C PHE A 173 -29.74 -1.30 29.78
N PHE A 174 -28.86 -1.68 28.86
CA PHE A 174 -29.17 -2.67 27.84
C PHE A 174 -28.41 -3.98 28.14
N PRO A 175 -28.97 -5.15 27.82
CA PRO A 175 -28.27 -6.42 28.00
C PRO A 175 -27.00 -6.46 27.14
N LEU A 176 -25.87 -6.89 27.71
CA LEU A 176 -24.60 -7.06 26.98
C LEU A 176 -24.77 -7.93 25.72
N LYS A 177 -25.71 -8.88 25.77
CA LYS A 177 -26.08 -9.74 24.64
C LYS A 177 -26.46 -8.94 23.38
N VAL A 178 -27.11 -7.79 23.52
CA VAL A 178 -27.49 -6.94 22.37
C VAL A 178 -26.23 -6.44 21.63
N ILE A 179 -25.20 -6.04 22.37
CA ILE A 179 -23.94 -5.59 21.79
C ILE A 179 -23.14 -6.75 21.21
N GLN A 180 -23.17 -7.92 21.85
CA GLN A 180 -22.53 -9.12 21.30
C GLN A 180 -23.17 -9.57 19.97
N ASP A 181 -24.50 -9.56 19.90
CA ASP A 181 -25.25 -9.90 18.69
C ASP A 181 -25.02 -8.86 17.58
N TRP A 182 -24.96 -7.57 17.95
CA TRP A 182 -24.59 -6.49 17.02
C TRP A 182 -23.15 -6.67 16.50
N TYR A 183 -22.19 -6.96 17.37
CA TYR A 183 -20.78 -7.19 17.01
C TYR A 183 -20.67 -8.32 15.97
N ASN A 184 -21.28 -9.48 16.25
CA ASN A 184 -21.23 -10.64 15.36
C ASN A 184 -21.89 -10.37 13.99
N ASN A 185 -23.05 -9.73 14.00
CA ASN A 185 -23.74 -9.36 12.75
C ASN A 185 -22.93 -8.36 11.92
N THR A 186 -22.33 -7.38 12.58
CA THR A 186 -21.56 -6.35 11.91
C THR A 186 -20.27 -6.91 11.34
N LEU A 187 -19.55 -7.75 12.10
CA LEU A 187 -18.35 -8.43 11.61
C LEU A 187 -18.65 -9.30 10.38
N ARG A 188 -19.78 -10.03 10.37
CA ARG A 188 -20.22 -10.81 9.20
C ARG A 188 -20.50 -9.93 7.99
N LYS A 189 -21.14 -8.78 8.17
CA LYS A 189 -21.41 -7.81 7.09
C LYS A 189 -20.11 -7.25 6.51
N VAL A 190 -19.13 -6.92 7.35
CA VAL A 190 -17.81 -6.40 6.93
C VAL A 190 -17.01 -7.45 6.14
N LYS A 191 -17.00 -8.71 6.58
CA LYS A 191 -16.36 -9.81 5.85
C LYS A 191 -16.98 -10.06 4.48
N THR A 192 -18.29 -9.85 4.36
CA THR A 192 -19.03 -10.06 3.10
C THR A 192 -18.92 -8.84 2.18
N ASN A 193 -18.86 -7.64 2.74
CA ASN A 193 -18.71 -6.40 2.01
C ASN A 193 -17.85 -5.41 2.81
N PRO A 194 -16.54 -5.34 2.51
CA PRO A 194 -15.59 -4.43 3.16
C PRO A 194 -15.97 -2.94 3.07
N ASN A 195 -16.74 -2.56 2.05
CA ASN A 195 -17.18 -1.18 1.82
C ASN A 195 -18.56 -0.88 2.44
N TYR A 196 -19.11 -1.78 3.27
CA TYR A 196 -20.44 -1.61 3.87
C TYR A 196 -20.61 -0.26 4.60
N PHE A 197 -19.55 0.23 5.24
CA PHE A 197 -19.54 1.50 5.99
C PHE A 197 -18.98 2.70 5.21
N LEU A 198 -18.54 2.48 3.96
CA LEU A 198 -18.01 3.54 3.09
C LEU A 198 -18.99 3.93 1.99
N LYS A 199 -20.17 3.32 1.96
CA LYS A 199 -21.26 3.72 1.07
C LYS A 199 -22.15 4.72 1.82
N ASP A 200 -22.16 5.96 1.35
CA ASP A 200 -23.25 6.92 1.60
C ASP A 200 -24.52 6.51 0.85
#